data_AF-A0A3D1LG73-F1
#
_entry.id   AF-A0A3D1LG73-F1
#
_cell.length_a   1.000
_cell.length_b   1.000
_cell.length_c   1.000
_cell.angle_alpha   90.00
_cell.angle_beta   90.00
_cell.angle_gamma   90.00
#
_symmetry.space_group_name_H-M   'P 1'
#
loop_
_entity.id
_entity.type
_entity.pdbx_description
1 polymer ?
#
loop_
_entity_poly.entity_id
_entity_poly.type
_entity_poly.pdbx_seq_one_letter_code
_entity_poly.pdbx_strand_id
1 'polypeptide(L)' 'MANTRQTQADPQQQSAYAICGCCGGEIYLGQLYYEMDDRYVCPECLGEYAKSYFLSRQRTAMLPQWRA' A
#
# COMPACT_ATOMS: atom_id res chain seq x y z
N MET A 1 -18.18 -25.27 -39.02
CA MET A 1 -17.47 -23.97 -38.97
C MET A 1 -17.99 -23.23 -37.75
N ALA A 2 -17.41 -23.46 -36.57
CA ALA A 2 -17.82 -22.79 -35.33
C ALA A 2 -16.90 -21.59 -35.09
N ASN A 3 -17.49 -20.40 -35.10
CA ASN A 3 -16.81 -19.11 -35.05
C ASN A 3 -16.22 -18.90 -33.64
N THR A 4 -14.90 -19.09 -33.53
CA THR A 4 -14.12 -18.78 -32.33
C THR A 4 -14.20 -17.28 -32.08
N ARG A 5 -15.04 -16.87 -31.14
CA ARG A 5 -15.05 -15.50 -30.59
C ARG A 5 -13.69 -15.27 -29.93
N GLN A 6 -12.75 -14.73 -30.70
CA GLN A 6 -11.53 -14.16 -30.20
C GLN A 6 -11.94 -12.97 -29.32
N THR A 7 -11.90 -13.16 -28.01
CA THR A 7 -12.01 -12.08 -27.04
C THR A 7 -10.78 -11.20 -27.22
N GLN A 8 -10.92 -10.15 -28.03
CA GLN A 8 -9.91 -9.10 -28.13
C GLN A 8 -9.76 -8.50 -26.72
N ALA A 9 -8.61 -8.71 -26.10
CA ALA A 9 -8.25 -8.00 -24.89
C ALA A 9 -8.12 -6.52 -25.25
N ASP A 10 -9.04 -5.71 -24.73
CA ASP A 10 -9.04 -4.27 -24.90
C ASP A 10 -7.74 -3.68 -24.30
N PRO A 11 -6.93 -2.94 -25.06
CA PRO A 11 -5.66 -2.39 -24.56
C PRO A 11 -5.84 -1.34 -23.44
N GLN A 12 -7.07 -0.91 -23.13
CA GLN A 12 -7.36 0.01 -22.02
C GLN A 12 -7.51 -0.71 -20.66
N GLN A 13 -7.49 -2.04 -20.62
CA GLN A 13 -7.68 -2.80 -19.39
C GLN A 13 -6.33 -3.09 -18.73
N GLN A 14 -5.63 -2.04 -18.28
CA GLN A 14 -4.49 -2.21 -17.39
C GLN A 14 -5.00 -2.77 -16.05
N SER A 15 -4.76 -4.06 -15.84
CA SER A 15 -5.02 -4.71 -14.56
C SER A 15 -4.17 -4.04 -13.48
N ALA A 16 -4.79 -3.70 -12.35
CA ALA A 16 -4.05 -3.29 -11.16
C ALA A 16 -2.99 -4.34 -10.81
N TYR A 17 -1.76 -3.89 -10.58
CA TYR A 17 -0.66 -4.75 -10.16
C TYR A 17 -0.87 -5.21 -8.71
N ALA A 18 -1.31 -4.29 -7.85
CA ALA A 18 -1.62 -4.56 -6.45
C ALA A 18 -2.77 -3.65 -5.96
N ILE A 19 -3.33 -3.99 -4.80
CA ILE A 19 -4.29 -3.14 -4.10
C ILE A 19 -3.67 -2.70 -2.78
N CYS A 20 -3.76 -1.40 -2.48
CA CYS A 20 -3.32 -0.84 -1.21
C CYS A 20 -4.17 -1.43 -0.07
N GLY A 21 -3.53 -2.14 0.86
CA GLY A 21 -4.21 -2.73 2.01
C GLY A 21 -4.67 -1.72 3.07
N CYS A 22 -4.44 -0.42 2.86
CA CYS A 22 -4.92 0.64 3.75
C CYS A 22 -6.18 1.32 3.21
N CYS A 23 -6.16 1.79 1.95
CA CYS A 23 -7.28 2.53 1.36
C CYS A 23 -8.09 1.74 0.34
N GLY A 24 -7.64 0.55 -0.08
CA GLY A 24 -8.26 -0.23 -1.16
C GLY A 24 -8.00 0.34 -2.56
N GLY A 25 -7.15 1.36 -2.68
CA GLY A 25 -6.78 1.96 -3.97
C GLY A 25 -5.92 1.03 -4.83
N GLU A 26 -6.08 1.12 -6.15
CA GLU A 26 -5.33 0.35 -7.13
C GLU A 26 -3.92 0.92 -7.32
N ILE A 27 -2.94 0.03 -7.42
CA ILE A 27 -1.55 0.34 -7.75
C ILE A 27 -1.28 -0.27 -9.12
N TYR A 28 -0.99 0.58 -10.10
CA TYR A 28 -0.70 0.17 -11.47
C TYR A 28 0.81 -0.02 -11.70
N LEU A 29 1.13 -0.71 -12.79
CA LEU A 29 2.51 -0.96 -13.20
C LEU A 29 3.28 0.36 -13.37
N GLY A 30 4.47 0.44 -12.76
CA GLY A 30 5.32 1.62 -12.81
C GLY A 30 5.02 2.68 -11.75
N GLN A 31 3.95 2.53 -10.96
CA GLN A 31 3.72 3.38 -9.80
C GLN A 31 4.57 2.96 -8.61
N LEU A 32 4.94 3.95 -7.79
CA LEU A 32 5.65 3.73 -6.54
C LEU A 32 4.69 3.15 -5.50
N TYR A 33 5.10 2.08 -4.84
CA TYR A 33 4.42 1.52 -3.69
C TYR A 33 5.44 0.93 -2.71
N TYR A 34 4.97 0.60 -1.51
CA TYR A 34 5.77 -0.05 -0.46
C TYR A 34 5.21 -1.44 -0.21
N GLU A 35 6.08 -2.44 -0.26
CA GLU A 35 5.77 -3.82 0.11
C GLU A 35 6.09 -4.03 1.60
N MET A 36 5.10 -4.49 2.37
CA MET A 36 5.22 -4.83 3.78
C MET A 36 4.92 -6.33 3.96
N ASP A 37 5.27 -6.87 5.14
CA ASP A 37 5.10 -8.30 5.44
C ASP A 37 3.68 -8.83 5.18
N ASP A 38 2.64 -8.02 5.41
CA ASP A 38 1.23 -8.43 5.29
C ASP A 38 0.43 -7.71 4.19
N ARG A 39 0.95 -6.63 3.57
CA ARG A 39 0.19 -5.83 2.59
C ARG A 39 1.06 -4.92 1.72
N TYR A 40 0.49 -4.48 0.61
CA TYR A 40 1.02 -3.36 -0.18
C TYR A 40 0.44 -2.02 0.31
N VAL A 41 1.26 -0.97 0.33
CA VAL A 41 0.88 0.36 0.83
C VAL A 41 1.25 1.43 -0.20
N CYS A 42 0.29 2.29 -0.56
CA CYS A 42 0.58 3.44 -1.43
C CYS A 42 1.32 4.56 -0.68
N PRO A 43 2.01 5.48 -1.37
CA PRO A 43 2.80 6.54 -0.72
C PRO A 43 1.99 7.43 0.22
N GLU A 44 0.72 7.66 -0.10
CA GLU A 44 -0.19 8.48 0.72
C GLU A 44 -0.57 7.77 2.04
N CYS A 45 -0.71 6.45 2.03
CA CYS A 45 -1.08 5.67 3.22
C CYS A 45 0.11 5.33 4.11
N LEU A 46 1.35 5.44 3.62
CA LEU A 46 2.55 5.02 4.35
C LEU A 46 2.68 5.70 5.72
N GLY A 47 2.37 7.00 5.80
CA GLY A 47 2.50 7.75 7.06
C GLY A 47 1.59 7.21 8.17
N GLU A 48 0.31 7.00 7.87
CA GLU A 48 -0.66 6.45 8.84
C GLU A 48 -0.39 4.98 9.16
N TYR A 49 0.02 4.20 8.15
CA TYR A 49 0.44 2.83 8.36
C TYR A 49 1.64 2.74 9.32
N ALA A 50 2.68 3.54 9.09
CA ALA A 50 3.88 3.56 9.94
C ALA A 50 3.55 3.97 11.38
N LYS A 51 2.69 4.98 11.58
CA LYS A 51 2.23 5.37 12.93
C LYS A 51 1.58 4.19 13.65
N SER A 52 0.69 3.47 12.97
CA SER A 52 0.00 2.30 13.53
C SER A 52 0.97 1.16 13.84
N TYR A 53 1.92 0.89 12.94
CA TYR A 53 2.94 -0.15 13.11
C TYR A 53 3.84 0.12 14.33
N PHE A 54 4.28 1.37 14.51
CA PHE A 54 5.16 1.76 15.61
C PHE A 54 4.44 2.15 16.90
N LEU A 55 3.10 2.18 16.93
CA LEU A 55 2.32 2.62 18.09
C LEU A 55 2.70 1.85 19.37
N SER A 56 2.90 0.54 19.26
CA SER A 56 3.31 -0.33 20.38
C SER A 56 4.72 -0.01 20.91
N ARG A 57 5.58 0.56 20.06
CA ARG A 57 6.96 0.96 20.37
C ARG A 57 7.07 2.45 20.69
N GLN A 58 5.97 3.20 20.65
CA GLN A 58 5.97 4.61 20.97
C GLN A 58 6.35 4.79 22.46
N ARG A 59 7.27 5.72 22.70
CA ARG A 59 7.72 6.10 24.04
C ARG A 59 7.77 7.62 24.12
N THR A 60 7.30 8.17 25.23
CA THR A 60 7.44 9.59 25.53
C THR A 60 8.84 9.82 26.09
N ALA A 61 9.64 10.64 25.42
CA ALA A 61 10.89 11.12 26.01
C ALA A 61 10.55 12.01 27.21
N MET A 62 10.88 11.54 28.41
CA MET A 62 10.76 12.33 29.63
C MET A 62 12.14 12.78 30.06
N LEU A 63 12.26 14.04 30.47
CA LEU A 63 13.48 14.49 31.14
C LEU A 63 13.65 13.64 32.40
N PRO A 64 14.83 13.04 32.61
CA PRO A 64 15.08 12.33 33.84
C PRO A 64 15.03 13.34 35.01
N GLN A 65 14.55 12.89 36.17
CA GLN A 65 14.28 13.71 37.36
C GLN A 65 15.45 14.58 37.85
N TRP A 66 16.68 14.33 37.39
CA TRP A 66 17.87 15.13 37.71
C TRP A 66 18.09 16.33 36.77
N ARG A 67 17.27 16.49 35.71
CA ARG A 67 17.27 17.63 34.78
C ARG A 67 16.04 18.54 34.90
N ALA A 68 15.15 18.29 35.85
CA ALA A 68 13.92 19.07 36.07
C ALA A 68 14.11 20.11 37.18
#